data_AF-A0A378U373-F1
#
_entry.id   AF-A0A378U373-F1
#
_cell.length_a   1.000
_cell.length_b   1.000
_cell.length_c   1.000
_cell.angle_alpha   90.00
_cell.angle_beta   90.00
_cell.angle_gamma   90.00
#
_symmetry.space_group_name_H-M   'P 1'
#
loop_
_entity.id
_entity.type
_entity.pdbx_description
1 polymer ?
#
loop_
_entity_poly.entity_id
_entity_poly.type
_entity_poly.pdbx_seq_one_letter_code
_entity_poly.pdbx_strand_id
1 'polypeptide(L)'
;MGAPIGGSCYLYQKNKKIKISNWAGGPVIWDETSTRLALPLWTSGRKQQIGILDLINSTLIIYQQPFRVLQLSHFDDSCIIGLDSPIYQSKAVHFDYTKEVIEKVQTLLEK
;
A
#
# COMPACT_ATOMS: atom_id res chain seq x y z
N MET A 1 0.93 0.41 20.06
CA MET A 1 2.00 1.10 19.30
C MET A 1 1.38 2.27 18.57
N GLY A 2 2.06 3.42 18.56
CA GLY A 2 1.60 4.60 17.80
C GLY A 2 1.65 4.34 16.28
N ALA A 3 1.09 5.26 15.50
CA ALA A 3 1.27 5.29 14.04
C ALA A 3 2.60 6.00 13.75
N PRO A 4 3.71 5.27 13.46
CA PRO A 4 5.02 5.90 13.35
C PRO A 4 5.08 6.88 12.17
N ILE A 5 4.30 6.62 11.12
CA ILE A 5 4.23 7.44 9.90
C ILE A 5 2.77 7.47 9.42
N GLY A 6 2.27 8.66 9.10
CA GLY A 6 0.93 8.85 8.55
C GLY A 6 0.81 10.20 7.85
N GLY A 7 0.19 10.23 6.67
CA GLY A 7 -0.07 11.47 5.94
C GLY A 7 -0.91 11.31 4.68
N SER A 8 -1.27 12.43 4.06
CA SER A 8 -1.90 12.40 2.74
C SER A 8 -0.88 11.98 1.67
N CYS A 9 -1.26 11.04 0.83
CA CYS A 9 -0.44 10.51 -0.26
C CYS A 9 -0.98 10.98 -1.61
N TYR A 10 -0.07 11.41 -2.48
CA TYR A 10 -0.39 11.92 -3.82
C TYR A 10 0.52 11.27 -4.85
N LEU A 11 -0.05 10.93 -6.01
CA LEU A 11 0.68 10.59 -7.22
C LEU A 11 0.86 11.87 -8.05
N TYR A 12 2.10 12.14 -8.45
CA TYR A 12 2.43 13.22 -9.37
C TYR A 12 2.74 12.63 -10.74
N GLN A 13 1.95 12.99 -11.76
CA GLN A 13 2.10 12.45 -13.11
C GLN A 13 1.79 13.53 -14.15
N LYS A 14 2.73 13.79 -15.08
CA LYS A 14 2.56 14.71 -16.23
C LYS A 14 1.85 16.03 -15.86
N ASN A 15 2.32 16.69 -14.79
CA ASN A 15 1.79 17.94 -14.19
C ASN A 15 0.47 17.84 -13.40
N LYS A 16 -0.04 16.63 -13.15
CA LYS A 16 -1.21 16.41 -12.29
C LYS A 16 -0.79 15.96 -10.90
N LYS A 17 -1.57 16.37 -9.90
CA LYS A 17 -1.46 15.91 -8.51
C LYS A 17 -2.74 15.16 -8.14
N ILE A 18 -2.65 13.84 -8.09
CA ILE A 18 -3.79 12.95 -7.85
C ILE A 18 -3.71 12.44 -6.41
N LYS A 19 -4.78 12.61 -5.63
CA LYS A 19 -4.81 12.13 -4.24
C LYS A 19 -5.08 10.62 -4.22
N ILE A 20 -4.17 9.85 -3.62
CA ILE A 20 -4.25 8.39 -3.52
C ILE A 20 -4.88 7.98 -2.19
N SER A 21 -4.51 8.67 -1.11
CA SER A 21 -5.08 8.43 0.22
C SER A 21 -5.00 9.69 1.08
N ASN A 22 -5.97 9.86 1.98
CA ASN A 22 -5.90 10.87 3.05
C ASN A 22 -4.93 10.45 4.16
N TRP A 23 -4.72 9.14 4.33
CA TRP A 23 -4.01 8.57 5.47
C TRP A 23 -3.25 7.30 5.03
N ALA A 24 -2.10 7.50 4.40
CA ALA A 24 -1.15 6.44 4.06
C ALA A 24 -0.04 6.36 5.12
N GLY A 25 0.46 5.16 5.36
CA GLY A 25 1.74 4.94 6.02
C GLY A 25 2.89 5.01 5.02
N GLY A 26 4.08 4.58 5.43
CA GLY A 26 5.24 4.50 4.55
C GLY A 26 6.34 3.61 5.12
N PRO A 27 7.41 3.38 4.34
CA PRO A 27 7.60 3.87 2.97
C PRO A 27 6.74 3.12 1.93
N VAL A 28 6.64 3.69 0.73
CA VAL A 28 6.15 2.96 -0.46
C VAL A 28 7.29 2.15 -1.04
N ILE A 29 6.98 1.07 -1.74
CA ILE A 29 7.96 0.27 -2.48
C ILE A 29 7.48 0.05 -3.91
N TRP A 30 8.42 0.00 -4.85
CA TRP A 30 8.17 -0.23 -6.27
C TRP A 30 8.32 -1.70 -6.60
N ASP A 31 7.52 -2.18 -7.55
CA ASP A 31 7.79 -3.45 -8.20
C ASP A 31 9.02 -3.34 -9.12
N GLU A 32 9.58 -4.48 -9.52
CA GLU A 32 10.78 -4.51 -10.35
C GLU A 32 10.59 -3.86 -11.73
N THR A 33 9.37 -3.86 -12.26
CA THR A 33 9.05 -3.26 -13.55
C THR A 33 8.78 -1.76 -13.48
N SER A 34 8.74 -1.18 -12.28
CA SER A 34 8.36 0.23 -12.04
C SER A 34 7.00 0.61 -12.59
N THR A 35 6.08 -0.36 -12.72
CA THR A 35 4.70 -0.12 -13.18
C THR A 35 3.70 -0.13 -12.03
N ARG A 36 4.11 -0.64 -10.86
CA ARG A 36 3.27 -0.73 -9.67
C ARG A 36 4.05 -0.28 -8.44
N LEU A 37 3.30 0.22 -7.46
CA LEU A 37 3.84 0.51 -6.14
C LEU A 37 2.91 0.01 -5.05
N ALA A 38 3.50 -0.58 -4.02
CA ALA A 38 2.79 -1.01 -2.82
C ALA A 38 2.96 0.03 -1.72
N LEU A 39 1.88 0.31 -0.98
CA LEU A 39 1.90 1.25 0.13
C LEU A 39 1.00 0.79 1.28
N PRO A 40 1.41 1.03 2.54
CA PRO A 40 0.52 0.86 3.68
C PRO A 40 -0.59 1.92 3.68
N LEU A 41 -1.83 1.51 3.85
CA LEU A 41 -2.99 2.38 3.97
C LEU A 41 -3.60 2.22 5.36
N TRP A 42 -3.77 3.32 6.09
CA TRP A 42 -4.38 3.27 7.41
C TRP A 42 -5.91 3.19 7.31
N THR A 43 -6.47 2.31 8.10
CA THR A 43 -7.91 2.20 8.34
C THR A 43 -8.34 3.12 9.49
N SER A 44 -9.65 3.37 9.63
CA SER A 44 -10.22 4.07 10.78
C SER A 44 -9.95 3.35 12.12
N GLY A 45 -9.79 2.02 12.09
CA GLY A 45 -9.48 1.18 13.24
C GLY A 45 -8.01 1.19 13.69
N ARG A 46 -7.17 2.10 13.18
CA ARG A 46 -5.73 2.17 13.45
C ARG A 46 -4.99 0.86 13.12
N LYS A 47 -5.50 0.13 12.13
CA LYS A 47 -4.82 -0.96 11.42
C LYS A 47 -4.35 -0.46 10.06
N GLN A 48 -3.46 -1.20 9.42
CA GLN A 48 -3.05 -0.96 8.05
C GLN A 48 -3.54 -2.06 7.12
N GLN A 49 -3.70 -1.70 5.85
CA GLN A 49 -3.90 -2.62 4.74
C GLN A 49 -2.82 -2.35 3.70
N ILE A 50 -2.63 -3.31 2.81
CA ILE A 50 -1.77 -3.12 1.64
C ILE A 50 -2.62 -2.53 0.52
N GLY A 51 -2.17 -1.41 -0.03
CA GLY A 51 -2.64 -0.89 -1.31
C GLY A 51 -1.61 -1.20 -2.40
N ILE A 52 -2.07 -1.48 -3.62
CA ILE A 52 -1.25 -1.51 -4.83
C ILE A 52 -1.79 -0.47 -5.78
N LEU A 53 -0.94 0.49 -6.14
CA LEU A 53 -1.20 1.46 -7.17
C LEU A 53 -0.60 0.95 -8.48
N ASP A 54 -1.45 0.64 -9.46
CA ASP A 54 -1.08 0.27 -10.83
C ASP A 54 -1.08 1.52 -11.71
N LEU A 55 0.10 1.87 -12.23
CA LEU A 55 0.32 3.09 -13.01
C LEU A 55 -0.10 2.96 -14.47
N ILE A 56 -0.21 1.73 -14.99
CA ILE A 56 -0.66 1.47 -16.37
C ILE A 56 -2.17 1.62 -16.44
N ASN A 57 -2.87 0.99 -15.50
CA ASN A 57 -4.33 1.00 -15.44
C ASN A 57 -4.87 2.23 -14.68
N SER A 58 -4.00 3.03 -14.04
CA SER A 58 -4.40 4.14 -13.18
C SER A 58 -5.40 3.71 -12.10
N THR A 59 -5.10 2.63 -11.38
CA THR A 59 -5.99 2.09 -10.34
C THR A 59 -5.27 1.88 -9.02
N LEU A 60 -5.97 2.15 -7.92
CA LEU A 60 -5.56 1.75 -6.59
C LEU A 60 -6.41 0.56 -6.15
N ILE A 61 -5.77 -0.58 -5.93
CA ILE A 61 -6.37 -1.78 -5.37
C ILE A 61 -6.03 -1.83 -3.88
N ILE A 62 -7.03 -2.02 -3.02
CA ILE A 62 -6.87 -2.13 -1.57
C ILE A 62 -7.33 -3.52 -1.16
N TYR A 63 -6.48 -4.23 -0.43
CA TYR A 63 -6.74 -5.60 0.01
C TYR A 63 -7.30 -5.65 1.43
N GLN A 64 -8.14 -6.65 1.69
CA GLN A 64 -8.92 -6.75 2.92
C GLN A 64 -8.06 -7.06 4.16
N GLN A 65 -6.97 -7.81 3.99
CA GLN A 65 -6.17 -8.31 5.11
C GLN A 65 -5.64 -7.16 6.01
N PRO A 66 -5.98 -7.17 7.31
CA PRO A 66 -5.54 -6.14 8.22
C PRO A 66 -4.19 -6.48 8.88
N PHE A 67 -3.36 -5.45 9.03
CA PHE A 67 -2.05 -5.47 9.68
C PHE A 67 -1.99 -4.43 10.81
N ARG A 68 -1.04 -4.56 11.72
CA ARG A 68 -0.86 -3.60 12.83
C ARG A 68 -0.08 -2.38 12.33
N VAL A 69 1.16 -2.59 11.90
CA VAL A 69 2.07 -1.58 11.36
C VAL A 69 3.00 -2.28 10.38
N LEU A 70 2.90 -1.96 9.11
CA LEU A 70 3.67 -2.53 8.03
C LEU A 70 4.99 -1.78 7.84
N GLN A 71 6.06 -2.54 7.77
CA GLN A 71 7.33 -2.14 7.17
C GLN A 71 7.51 -3.00 5.92
N LEU A 72 7.14 -2.45 4.76
CA LEU A 72 7.33 -3.12 3.47
C LEU A 72 8.79 -3.01 3.04
N SER A 73 9.34 -4.05 2.41
CA SER A 73 10.76 -4.11 2.02
C SER A 73 10.97 -4.41 0.54
N HIS A 74 10.26 -5.39 -0.03
CA HIS A 74 10.42 -5.80 -1.44
C HIS A 74 9.08 -6.07 -2.10
N PHE A 75 9.04 -5.83 -3.41
CA PHE A 75 7.88 -6.13 -4.24
C PHE A 75 8.38 -6.86 -5.50
N ASP A 76 8.29 -8.18 -5.47
CA ASP A 76 8.80 -9.08 -6.50
C ASP A 76 7.63 -9.80 -7.16
N ASP A 77 7.48 -9.65 -8.48
CA ASP A 77 6.39 -10.20 -9.30
C ASP A 77 4.98 -9.99 -8.71
N SER A 78 4.50 -11.00 -7.97
CA SER A 78 3.18 -11.02 -7.32
C SER A 78 3.22 -10.82 -5.80
N CYS A 79 4.41 -10.77 -5.21
CA CYS A 79 4.62 -10.90 -3.78
C CYS A 79 5.17 -9.61 -3.16
N ILE A 80 4.47 -9.11 -2.14
CA ILE A 80 4.93 -8.02 -1.30
C ILE A 80 5.51 -8.61 -0.01
N ILE A 81 6.77 -8.30 0.26
CA ILE A 81 7.52 -8.81 1.41
C ILE A 81 7.73 -7.69 2.41
N GLY A 82 7.62 -8.01 3.70
CA GLY A 82 7.86 -7.06 4.77
C GLY A 82 7.68 -7.64 6.16
N LEU A 83 7.43 -6.76 7.13
CA LEU A 83 7.12 -7.11 8.52
C LEU A 83 5.83 -6.42 8.96
N ASP A 84 4.99 -7.15 9.67
CA ASP A 84 3.94 -6.58 10.51
C ASP A 84 4.48 -6.43 11.92
N SER A 85 4.24 -5.26 12.53
CA SER A 85 4.58 -4.97 13.92
C SER A 85 6.10 -5.02 14.20
N PRO A 86 6.94 -4.32 13.41
CA PRO A 86 8.38 -4.56 13.34
C PRO A 86 9.12 -4.44 14.69
N ILE A 87 8.68 -3.54 15.57
CA ILE A 87 9.32 -3.31 16.88
C ILE A 87 8.70 -4.13 18.03
N TYR A 88 7.56 -4.81 17.82
CA TYR A 88 6.85 -5.53 18.88
C TYR A 88 6.10 -6.72 18.34
N GLN A 89 6.47 -7.95 18.73
CA GLN A 89 5.86 -9.18 18.22
C GLN A 89 5.84 -9.22 16.67
N SER A 90 7.01 -8.97 16.08
CA SER A 90 7.18 -8.91 14.63
C SER A 90 6.77 -10.21 13.96
N LYS A 91 6.08 -10.10 12.83
CA LYS A 91 5.70 -11.22 11.97
C LYS A 91 6.12 -10.94 10.54
N ALA A 92 6.67 -11.94 9.87
CA ALA A 92 6.95 -11.87 8.44
C ALA A 92 5.65 -11.70 7.65
N VAL A 93 5.70 -10.84 6.65
CA VAL A 93 4.64 -10.66 5.65
C VAL A 93 5.17 -11.19 4.33
N HIS A 94 4.47 -12.19 3.79
CA HIS A 94 4.62 -12.69 2.43
C HIS A 94 3.24 -12.61 1.79
N PHE A 95 2.99 -11.54 1.04
CA PHE A 95 1.67 -11.18 0.57
C PHE A 95 1.59 -11.37 -0.95
N ASP A 96 1.09 -12.52 -1.40
CA ASP A 96 0.86 -12.81 -2.81
C ASP A 96 -0.48 -12.20 -3.25
N TYR A 97 -0.42 -10.98 -3.79
CA TYR A 97 -1.63 -10.18 -4.04
C TYR A 97 -2.59 -10.83 -5.04
N THR A 98 -2.15 -11.83 -5.80
CA THR A 98 -3.00 -12.58 -6.74
C THR A 98 -3.97 -13.54 -6.06
N LYS A 99 -3.71 -13.91 -4.80
CA LYS A 99 -4.52 -14.84 -4.00
C LYS A 99 -5.33 -14.15 -2.91
N GLU A 100 -5.06 -12.88 -2.68
CA GLU A 100 -5.60 -12.13 -1.56
C GLU A 100 -6.95 -11.49 -1.90
N VAL A 101 -7.81 -11.35 -0.89
CA VAL A 101 -9.14 -10.81 -1.09
C VAL A 101 -9.06 -9.30 -1.27
N ILE A 102 -9.57 -8.82 -2.41
CA ILE A 102 -9.68 -7.40 -2.71
C ILE A 102 -10.85 -6.81 -1.91
N GLU A 103 -10.58 -5.77 -1.13
CA GLU A 103 -11.63 -4.99 -0.46
C GLU A 103 -12.23 -3.94 -1.40
N LYS A 104 -11.36 -3.23 -2.14
CA LYS A 104 -11.81 -2.11 -2.96
C LYS A 104 -10.87 -1.87 -4.13
N VAL A 105 -11.45 -1.53 -5.28
CA VAL A 105 -10.72 -0.99 -6.43
C VAL A 105 -11.17 0.45 -6.66
N GLN A 106 -10.22 1.36 -6.84
CA GLN A 106 -10.47 2.78 -7.10
C GLN A 106 -9.79 3.17 -8.41
N THR A 107 -10.58 3.56 -9.41
CA THR A 107 -10.03 4.21 -10.61
C THR A 107 -9.61 5.62 -10.27
N LEU A 108 -8.37 5.96 -10.61
CA LEU A 108 -7.85 7.31 -10.49
C LEU A 108 -8.33 8.12 -11.69
N LEU A 109 -9.59 8.56 -11.64
CA LEU A 109 -10.15 9.42 -12.68
C LEU A 109 -9.47 10.79 -12.64
N GLU A 110 -9.15 11.28 -13.83
CA GLU A 110 -8.79 12.67 -14.05
C GLU A 110 -10.02 13.53 -13.69
N LYS A 111 -9.93 14.32 -12.63
CA LYS A 111 -10.85 15.44 -12.39
C LYS A 111 -10.16 16.74 -12.74
#